data_AF-A0A2C9LN22-F1
#
_entry.id   AF-A0A2C9LN22-F1
#
_cell.length_a   1.000
_cell.length_b   1.000
_cell.length_c   1.000
_cell.angle_alpha   90.00
_cell.angle_beta   90.00
_cell.angle_gamma   90.00
#
_symmetry.space_group_name_H-M   'P 1'
#
loop_
_entity.id
_entity.type
_entity.pdbx_description
1 polymer ?
#
loop_
_entity_poly.entity_id
_entity_poly.type
_entity_poly.pdbx_seq_one_letter_code
_entity_poly.pdbx_strand_id
1 'polypeptide(L)'
;EENKLHLIHLLQGYITLLGSNVSGFIHSSPHLKRLCLVLVQVLEMETTDVRVVEERGSLLHTVPEVFTESGSVHVWRPCKYFKHFRDDAVYKGLMNVCRLLGQYGNIYILVDHMLELYQESVVYKLAAVLAINEMVFGASLQDKEMGRIKDVQLLKDVI
;
A
#
# COMPACT_ATOMS: atom_id res chain seq x y z
N GLU A 1 -13.77 3.15 17.35
CA GLU A 1 -12.82 2.54 16.39
C GLU A 1 -11.99 1.40 16.99
N GLU A 2 -12.01 1.22 18.32
CA GLU A 2 -11.30 0.14 19.03
C GLU A 2 -11.53 -1.28 18.46
N ASN A 3 -12.78 -1.65 18.14
CA ASN A 3 -13.08 -2.94 17.52
C ASN A 3 -12.38 -3.13 16.14
N LYS A 4 -12.27 -2.05 15.35
CA LYS A 4 -11.57 -2.10 14.05
C LYS A 4 -10.08 -2.31 14.28
N LEU A 5 -9.51 -1.60 15.25
CA LEU A 5 -8.11 -1.74 15.63
C LEU A 5 -7.80 -3.16 16.13
N HIS A 6 -8.68 -3.74 16.94
CA HIS A 6 -8.55 -5.14 17.39
C HIS A 6 -8.55 -6.13 16.23
N LEU A 7 -9.48 -6.00 15.28
CA LEU A 7 -9.51 -6.85 14.08
C LEU A 7 -8.26 -6.69 13.21
N ILE A 8 -7.74 -5.46 13.09
CA ILE A 8 -6.49 -5.20 12.36
C ILE A 8 -5.30 -5.86 13.06
N HIS A 9 -5.18 -5.74 14.38
CA HIS A 9 -4.12 -6.43 15.13
C HIS A 9 -4.24 -7.95 15.01
N LEU A 10 -5.45 -8.49 15.04
CA LEU A 10 -5.69 -9.92 14.85
C LEU A 10 -5.24 -10.36 13.44
N LEU A 11 -5.59 -9.61 12.40
CA LEU A 11 -5.16 -9.87 11.03
C LEU A 11 -3.62 -9.80 10.89
N GLN A 12 -2.99 -8.78 11.46
CA GLN A 12 -1.52 -8.68 11.50
C GLN A 12 -0.90 -9.90 12.19
N GLY A 13 -1.46 -10.31 13.32
CA GLY A 13 -1.04 -11.50 14.06
C GLY A 13 -1.12 -12.76 13.21
N TYR A 14 -2.24 -12.98 12.50
CA TYR A 14 -2.37 -14.11 11.58
C TYR A 14 -1.34 -14.08 10.45
N ILE A 15 -1.19 -12.95 9.76
CA ILE A 15 -0.23 -12.83 8.65
C ILE A 15 1.19 -13.11 9.14
N THR A 16 1.56 -12.56 10.30
CA THR A 16 2.88 -12.76 10.91
C THR A 16 3.10 -14.21 11.34
N LEU A 17 2.08 -14.85 11.92
CA LEU A 17 2.14 -16.25 12.34
C LEU A 17 2.27 -17.20 11.15
N LEU A 18 1.59 -16.91 10.04
CA LEU A 18 1.71 -17.71 8.82
C LEU A 18 3.08 -17.51 8.14
N GLY A 19 3.65 -16.31 8.21
CA GLY A 19 4.95 -15.99 7.62
C GLY A 19 4.99 -16.36 6.14
N SER A 20 6.03 -17.07 5.69
CA SER A 20 6.17 -17.50 4.28
C SER A 20 5.02 -18.34 3.73
N ASN A 21 4.20 -18.95 4.60
CA ASN A 21 3.02 -19.72 4.20
C ASN A 21 1.84 -18.83 3.71
N VAL A 22 1.92 -17.51 3.92
CA VAL A 22 0.95 -16.54 3.37
C VAL A 22 0.86 -16.64 1.85
N SER A 23 1.98 -16.96 1.18
CA SER A 23 2.01 -17.22 -0.26
C SER A 23 1.00 -18.29 -0.69
N GLY A 24 0.88 -19.39 0.07
CA GLY A 24 -0.08 -20.47 -0.22
C GLY A 24 -1.54 -20.01 -0.19
N PHE A 25 -1.90 -19.09 0.71
CA PHE A 25 -3.22 -18.47 0.74
C PHE A 25 -3.44 -17.52 -0.45
N ILE A 26 -2.43 -16.71 -0.78
CA ILE A 26 -2.47 -15.75 -1.91
C ILE A 26 -2.68 -16.46 -3.25
N HIS A 27 -2.14 -17.67 -3.43
CA HIS A 27 -2.34 -18.43 -4.67
C HIS A 27 -3.81 -18.82 -4.94
N SER A 28 -4.69 -18.73 -3.94
CA SER A 28 -6.12 -18.92 -4.15
C SER A 28 -6.79 -17.64 -4.67
N SER A 29 -7.00 -17.55 -5.98
CA SER A 29 -7.69 -16.45 -6.67
C SER A 29 -8.94 -15.89 -5.95
N PRO A 30 -9.95 -16.67 -5.51
CA PRO A 30 -11.13 -16.10 -4.86
C PRO A 30 -10.85 -15.47 -3.49
N HIS A 31 -9.89 -16.01 -2.74
CA HIS A 31 -9.51 -15.48 -1.43
C HIS A 31 -8.68 -14.22 -1.57
N LEU A 32 -7.73 -14.23 -2.51
CA LEU A 32 -6.93 -13.07 -2.86
C LEU A 32 -7.81 -11.91 -3.36
N LYS A 33 -8.72 -12.18 -4.30
CA LYS A 33 -9.66 -11.17 -4.80
C LYS A 33 -10.48 -10.55 -3.68
N ARG A 34 -11.03 -11.37 -2.78
CA ARG A 34 -11.78 -10.88 -1.61
C ARG A 34 -10.92 -10.02 -0.70
N LEU A 35 -9.69 -10.43 -0.42
CA LEU A 35 -8.75 -9.67 0.41
C LEU A 35 -8.44 -8.31 -0.23
N CYS A 36 -8.03 -8.29 -1.50
CA CYS A 36 -7.67 -7.07 -2.21
C CYS A 36 -8.85 -6.12 -2.33
N LEU A 37 -10.05 -6.64 -2.63
CA LEU A 37 -11.27 -5.83 -2.70
C LEU A 37 -11.61 -5.18 -1.35
N VAL A 38 -11.53 -5.94 -0.25
CA VAL A 38 -11.77 -5.38 1.09
C VAL A 38 -10.73 -4.32 1.44
N LEU A 39 -9.46 -4.51 1.07
CA LEU A 39 -8.42 -3.51 1.31
C LEU A 39 -8.70 -2.20 0.58
N VAL A 40 -9.02 -2.24 -0.73
CA VAL A 40 -9.30 -1.01 -1.49
C VAL A 40 -10.58 -0.32 -1.01
N GLN A 41 -11.57 -1.09 -0.55
CA GLN A 41 -12.79 -0.54 0.07
C GLN A 41 -12.49 0.14 1.40
N VAL A 42 -11.78 -0.52 2.32
CA VAL A 42 -11.47 0.07 3.63
C VAL A 42 -10.54 1.29 3.51
N LEU A 43 -9.63 1.27 2.53
CA LEU A 43 -8.73 2.38 2.21
C LEU A 43 -9.36 3.43 1.28
N GLU A 44 -10.66 3.32 0.98
CA GLU A 44 -11.34 4.28 0.13
C GLU A 44 -11.30 5.69 0.76
N MET A 45 -10.77 6.63 -0.01
CA MET A 45 -10.59 8.01 0.43
C MET A 45 -11.83 8.85 0.12
N GLU A 46 -12.15 9.78 1.01
CA GLU A 46 -13.24 10.73 0.81
C GLU A 46 -12.81 11.81 -0.20
N THR A 47 -13.24 11.65 -1.44
CA THR A 47 -12.90 12.55 -2.56
C THR A 47 -14.01 13.57 -2.87
N THR A 48 -14.91 13.84 -1.92
CA THR A 48 -16.07 14.73 -2.11
C THR A 48 -15.69 16.15 -2.54
N ASP A 49 -14.45 16.57 -2.30
CA ASP A 49 -13.92 17.89 -2.67
C ASP A 49 -12.94 17.87 -3.88
N VAL A 50 -12.81 16.72 -4.58
CA VAL A 50 -11.73 16.47 -5.57
C VAL A 50 -12.25 16.31 -7.00
N ARG A 51 -13.41 16.88 -7.33
CA ARG A 51 -13.89 16.87 -8.74
C ARG A 51 -13.09 17.79 -9.68
N VAL A 52 -12.07 18.54 -9.25
CA VAL A 52 -11.56 19.71 -10.03
C VAL A 52 -10.02 19.84 -10.13
N VAL A 53 -9.21 18.79 -9.97
CA VAL A 53 -7.74 18.92 -10.22
C VAL A 53 -7.22 18.09 -11.41
N GLU A 54 -8.04 17.21 -11.99
CA GLU A 54 -7.73 16.67 -13.33
C GLU A 54 -7.72 17.79 -14.41
N GLU A 55 -8.42 18.90 -14.20
CA GLU A 55 -8.41 20.05 -15.12
C GLU A 55 -7.08 20.81 -15.13
N ARG A 56 -6.25 20.72 -14.07
CA ARG A 56 -4.98 21.46 -13.97
C ARG A 56 -3.76 20.68 -14.44
N GLY A 57 -3.84 19.35 -14.52
CA GLY A 57 -2.84 18.53 -15.20
C GLY A 57 -2.81 18.79 -16.71
N SER A 58 -3.94 19.18 -17.30
CA SER A 58 -4.02 19.54 -18.72
C SER A 58 -3.33 20.89 -19.06
N LEU A 59 -3.10 21.77 -18.09
CA LEU A 59 -2.39 23.04 -18.30
C LEU A 59 -0.86 22.87 -18.29
N LEU A 60 -0.35 21.78 -17.70
CA LEU A 60 1.08 21.45 -17.69
C LEU A 60 1.63 21.01 -19.05
N HIS A 61 0.77 20.86 -20.06
CA HIS A 61 1.19 20.49 -21.42
C HIS A 61 1.61 21.66 -22.31
N THR A 62 1.60 22.92 -21.83
CA THR A 62 1.78 24.07 -22.74
C THR A 62 3.03 24.92 -22.56
N VAL A 63 3.87 24.80 -21.53
CA VAL A 63 5.13 25.57 -21.51
C VAL A 63 6.23 24.95 -20.63
N PRO A 64 7.45 24.75 -21.15
CA PRO A 64 8.59 24.34 -20.34
C PRO A 64 9.40 25.57 -19.95
N GLU A 65 9.11 26.25 -18.84
CA GLU A 65 10.02 27.30 -18.37
C GLU A 65 9.95 27.51 -16.84
N VAL A 66 11.13 27.36 -16.24
CA VAL A 66 11.63 28.04 -15.04
C VAL A 66 11.07 27.59 -13.67
N PHE A 67 11.82 26.67 -13.05
CA PHE A 67 11.95 26.61 -11.60
C PHE A 67 12.66 27.89 -11.13
N THR A 68 11.91 28.86 -10.62
CA THR A 68 12.45 29.92 -9.76
C THR A 68 11.66 30.02 -8.47
N GLU A 69 12.43 30.22 -7.42
CA GLU A 69 12.15 30.12 -6.01
C GLU A 69 11.11 31.15 -5.51
N SER A 70 10.60 30.90 -4.29
CA SER A 70 9.79 31.82 -3.48
C SER A 70 8.32 31.98 -3.85
N GLY A 71 7.59 30.89 -3.66
CA GLY A 71 6.17 30.91 -3.38
C GLY A 71 5.82 29.53 -2.89
N SER A 72 5.37 29.39 -1.65
CA SER A 72 4.90 28.13 -1.09
C SER A 72 3.80 27.58 -2.02
N VAL A 73 4.20 26.75 -2.99
CA VAL A 73 3.30 25.87 -3.70
C VAL A 73 2.70 25.04 -2.59
N HIS A 74 1.47 25.37 -2.21
CA HIS A 74 0.65 24.49 -1.42
C HIS A 74 0.53 23.23 -2.26
N VAL A 75 1.48 22.30 -2.07
CA VAL A 75 1.35 20.91 -2.47
C VAL A 75 0.09 20.50 -1.75
N TRP A 76 -1.01 20.50 -2.50
CA TRP A 76 -2.32 20.12 -2.03
C TRP A 76 -2.14 18.70 -1.51
N ARG A 77 -2.05 18.56 -0.19
CA ARG A 77 -2.02 17.26 0.45
C ARG A 77 -3.42 16.71 0.23
N PRO A 78 -3.60 15.63 -0.55
CA PRO A 78 -4.91 15.01 -0.68
C PRO A 78 -5.44 14.82 0.73
N CYS A 79 -6.56 15.47 1.03
CA CYS A 79 -7.14 15.46 2.36
C CYS A 79 -7.25 13.99 2.80
N LYS A 80 -6.54 13.66 3.88
CA LYS A 80 -6.25 12.30 4.34
C LYS A 80 -7.46 11.69 5.06
N TYR A 81 -8.66 11.97 4.56
CA TYR A 81 -9.90 11.50 5.17
C TYR A 81 -10.29 10.21 4.46
N PHE A 82 -10.27 9.12 5.22
CA PHE A 82 -10.79 7.83 4.75
C PHE A 82 -12.29 7.79 5.02
N LYS A 83 -13.05 7.20 4.09
CA LYS A 83 -14.51 7.10 4.26
C LYS A 83 -14.91 6.29 5.48
N HIS A 84 -14.08 5.31 5.85
CA HIS A 84 -14.44 4.30 6.85
C HIS A 84 -13.77 4.49 8.22
N PHE A 85 -12.79 5.38 8.38
CA PHE A 85 -12.14 5.63 9.67
C PHE A 85 -11.45 7.00 9.69
N ARG A 86 -11.22 7.54 10.89
CA ARG A 86 -10.46 8.78 11.11
C ARG A 86 -9.29 8.60 12.09
N ASP A 87 -9.25 7.48 12.78
CA ASP A 87 -8.17 7.12 13.71
C ASP A 87 -6.85 6.80 12.98
N ASP A 88 -5.77 7.49 13.37
CA ASP A 88 -4.41 7.28 12.86
C ASP A 88 -3.83 5.91 13.24
N ALA A 89 -4.27 5.32 14.36
CA ALA A 89 -3.88 3.96 14.73
C ALA A 89 -4.44 2.93 13.75
N VAL A 90 -5.70 3.11 13.32
CA VAL A 90 -6.34 2.28 12.30
C VAL A 90 -5.61 2.44 10.95
N TYR A 91 -5.28 3.68 10.57
CA TYR A 91 -4.46 3.95 9.39
C TYR A 91 -3.14 3.19 9.41
N LYS A 92 -2.33 3.43 10.46
CA LYS A 92 -1.02 2.77 10.63
C LYS A 92 -1.15 1.26 10.63
N GLY A 93 -2.19 0.74 11.26
CA GLY A 93 -2.48 -0.68 11.29
C GLY A 93 -2.73 -1.26 9.90
N LEU A 94 -3.54 -0.59 9.06
CA LEU A 94 -3.80 -1.02 7.69
C LEU A 94 -2.57 -0.91 6.78
N MET A 95 -1.76 0.15 6.94
CA MET A 95 -0.48 0.26 6.23
C MET A 95 0.45 -0.90 6.59
N ASN A 96 0.51 -1.25 7.88
CA ASN A 96 1.29 -2.39 8.33
C ASN A 96 0.76 -3.72 7.78
N VAL A 97 -0.57 -3.91 7.67
CA VAL A 97 -1.15 -5.08 6.99
C VAL A 97 -0.66 -5.16 5.54
N CYS A 98 -0.68 -4.05 4.80
CA CYS A 98 -0.19 -4.03 3.41
C CYS A 98 1.31 -4.38 3.32
N ARG A 99 2.13 -3.85 4.24
CA ARG A 99 3.56 -4.21 4.33
C ARG A 99 3.77 -5.69 4.62
N LEU A 100 3.07 -6.25 5.60
CA LEU A 100 3.19 -7.68 5.95
C LEU A 100 2.77 -8.58 4.77
N LEU A 101 1.72 -8.20 4.03
CA LEU A 101 1.35 -8.91 2.81
C LEU A 101 2.46 -8.87 1.76
N GLY A 102 3.11 -7.72 1.56
CA GLY A 102 4.25 -7.61 0.67
C GLY A 102 5.49 -8.38 1.15
N GLN A 103 5.73 -8.40 2.46
CA GLN A 103 6.88 -9.08 3.09
C GLN A 103 6.75 -10.60 3.07
N TYR A 104 5.55 -11.14 3.23
CA TYR A 104 5.32 -12.59 3.38
C TYR A 104 4.63 -13.23 2.18
N GLY A 105 3.99 -12.41 1.33
CA GLY A 105 3.29 -12.85 0.14
C GLY A 105 4.13 -12.81 -1.13
N ASN A 106 3.55 -13.33 -2.21
CA ASN A 106 4.14 -13.14 -3.54
C ASN A 106 3.77 -11.75 -4.05
N ILE A 107 4.73 -10.83 -4.01
CA ILE A 107 4.51 -9.42 -4.39
C ILE A 107 4.00 -9.27 -5.83
N TYR A 108 4.43 -10.13 -6.76
CA TYR A 108 4.00 -10.05 -8.16
C TYR A 108 2.49 -10.31 -8.30
N ILE A 109 1.98 -11.35 -7.62
CA ILE A 109 0.56 -11.70 -7.66
C ILE A 109 -0.29 -10.63 -6.95
N LEU A 110 0.19 -10.11 -5.82
CA LEU A 110 -0.49 -9.06 -5.06
C LEU A 110 -0.63 -7.78 -5.87
N VAL A 111 0.46 -7.32 -6.50
CA VAL A 111 0.47 -6.11 -7.33
C VAL A 111 -0.39 -6.29 -8.56
N ASP A 112 -0.31 -7.43 -9.24
CA ASP A 112 -1.14 -7.74 -10.41
C ASP A 112 -2.64 -7.61 -10.09
N HIS A 113 -3.12 -8.21 -8.99
CA HIS A 113 -4.52 -8.09 -8.58
C HIS A 113 -4.90 -6.67 -8.15
N MET A 114 -3.99 -5.93 -7.50
CA MET A 114 -4.25 -4.52 -7.16
C MET A 114 -4.31 -3.62 -8.40
N LEU A 115 -3.54 -3.94 -9.45
CA LEU A 115 -3.60 -3.24 -10.74
C LEU A 115 -4.90 -3.53 -11.48
N GLU A 116 -5.44 -4.75 -11.40
CA GLU A 116 -6.79 -5.06 -11.91
C GLU A 116 -7.84 -4.16 -11.23
N LEU A 117 -7.83 -4.07 -9.89
CA LEU A 117 -8.74 -3.21 -9.13
C LEU A 117 -8.54 -1.71 -9.42
N TYR A 118 -7.30 -1.29 -9.66
CA TYR A 118 -6.99 0.09 -10.08
C TYR A 118 -7.66 0.44 -11.41
N GLN A 119 -7.69 -0.50 -12.36
CA GLN A 119 -8.31 -0.31 -13.66
C GLN A 119 -9.84 -0.42 -13.60
N GLU A 120 -10.38 -1.21 -12.66
CA GLU A 120 -11.82 -1.47 -12.53
C GLU A 120 -12.64 -0.22 -12.16
N SER A 121 -12.11 0.66 -11.30
CA SER A 121 -12.85 1.84 -10.84
C SER A 121 -11.96 3.01 -10.46
N VAL A 122 -12.37 4.22 -10.86
CA VAL A 122 -11.71 5.49 -10.46
C VAL A 122 -11.67 5.64 -8.93
N VAL A 123 -12.69 5.11 -8.23
CA VAL A 123 -12.79 5.15 -6.77
C VAL A 123 -11.65 4.36 -6.11
N TYR A 124 -11.22 3.25 -6.71
CA TYR A 124 -10.19 2.38 -6.15
C TYR A 124 -8.78 2.82 -6.49
N LYS A 125 -8.57 3.70 -7.48
CA LYS A 125 -7.23 4.08 -7.96
C LYS A 125 -6.30 4.53 -6.83
N LEU A 126 -6.73 5.48 -6.00
CA LEU A 126 -5.87 6.04 -4.95
C LEU A 126 -5.61 5.04 -3.82
N ALA A 127 -6.62 4.26 -3.46
CA ALA A 127 -6.51 3.19 -2.46
C ALA A 127 -5.57 2.07 -2.95
N ALA A 128 -5.68 1.66 -4.22
CA ALA A 128 -4.82 0.66 -4.84
C ALA A 128 -3.37 1.14 -4.93
N VAL A 129 -3.12 2.38 -5.35
CA VAL A 129 -1.76 2.96 -5.38
C VAL A 129 -1.15 2.98 -3.97
N LEU A 130 -1.91 3.40 -2.96
CA LEU A 130 -1.46 3.41 -1.57
C LEU A 130 -1.09 2.00 -1.10
N ALA A 131 -1.97 1.01 -1.35
CA ALA A 131 -1.73 -0.37 -0.98
C ALA A 131 -0.49 -0.96 -1.68
N ILE A 132 -0.35 -0.73 -2.99
CA ILE A 132 0.82 -1.17 -3.78
C ILE A 132 2.10 -0.57 -3.20
N ASN A 133 2.14 0.72 -2.89
CA ASN A 133 3.32 1.38 -2.34
C ASN A 133 3.76 0.72 -1.02
N GLU A 134 2.81 0.44 -0.13
CA GLU A 134 3.10 -0.20 1.16
C GLU A 134 3.49 -1.67 1.01
N MET A 135 2.88 -2.40 0.07
CA MET A 135 3.26 -3.78 -0.26
C MET A 135 4.69 -3.85 -0.81
N VAL A 136 5.04 -3.00 -1.77
CA VAL A 136 6.40 -2.94 -2.34
C VAL A 136 7.41 -2.53 -1.28
N PHE A 137 7.06 -1.58 -0.40
CA PHE A 137 7.92 -1.23 0.73
C PHE A 137 8.16 -2.44 1.64
N GLY A 138 7.11 -3.19 1.99
CA GLY A 138 7.21 -4.42 2.78
C GLY A 138 8.09 -5.50 2.15
N ALA A 139 7.93 -5.74 0.85
CA ALA A 139 8.77 -6.69 0.11
C ALA A 139 10.26 -6.30 0.15
N SER A 140 10.56 -5.00 0.04
CA SER A 140 11.94 -4.50 0.10
C SER A 140 12.63 -4.71 1.45
N LEU A 141 11.86 -4.87 2.54
CA LEU A 141 12.41 -5.17 3.86
C LEU A 141 12.92 -6.61 3.92
N GLN A 142 12.19 -7.55 3.32
CA GLN A 142 12.59 -8.96 3.23
C GLN A 142 13.90 -9.12 2.45
N ASP A 143 14.04 -8.42 1.32
CA ASP A 143 15.27 -8.46 0.51
C ASP A 143 16.50 -7.96 1.29
N LYS A 144 16.35 -6.91 2.09
CA LYS A 144 17.42 -6.38 2.94
C LYS A 144 17.79 -7.34 4.08
N GLU A 145 16.82 -8.01 4.68
CA GLU A 145 17.07 -9.01 5.72
C GLU A 145 17.76 -10.25 5.12
N MET A 146 17.31 -10.71 3.96
CA MET A 146 17.93 -11.82 3.22
C MET A 146 19.37 -11.50 2.79
N GLY A 147 19.63 -10.29 2.31
CA GLY A 147 20.99 -9.82 1.99
C GLY A 147 21.91 -9.88 3.21
N ARG A 148 21.46 -9.36 4.35
CA ARG A 148 22.23 -9.38 5.61
C ARG A 148 22.54 -10.79 6.10
N ILE A 149 21.62 -11.74 5.94
CA ILE A 149 21.83 -13.15 6.32
C ILE A 149 22.88 -13.80 5.42
N LYS A 150 22.84 -13.53 4.10
CA LYS A 150 23.86 -14.02 3.16
C LYS A 150 25.24 -13.46 3.47
N ASP A 151 25.34 -12.18 3.80
CA ASP A 151 26.62 -11.55 4.18
C ASP A 151 27.21 -12.19 5.45
N VAL A 152 26.37 -12.48 6.45
CA VAL A 152 26.78 -13.16 7.68
C VAL A 152 27.18 -14.62 7.43
N GLN A 153 26.50 -15.31 6.51
CA GLN A 153 26.86 -16.68 6.14
C GLN A 153 28.20 -16.73 5.40
N LEU A 154 28.43 -15.80 4.45
CA LEU A 154 29.71 -15.67 3.74
C LEU A 154 30.87 -15.37 4.70
N LEU A 155 30.64 -14.54 5.73
CA LEU A 155 31.65 -14.29 6.77
C LEU A 155 31.99 -15.53 7.60
N LYS A 156 31.03 -16.45 7.81
CA LYS A 156 31.28 -17.71 8.51
C LYS A 156 32.00 -18.74 7.65
N ASP A 157 31.79 -18.72 6.34
CA ASP A 157 32.44 -19.66 5.41
C ASP A 157 33.90 -19.25 5.09
N VAL A 158 34.31 -18.03 5.44
CA VAL A 158 35.67 -17.48 5.22
C VAL A 158 36.58 -17.62 6.46
N ILE A 159 36.04 -17.91 7.64
CA ILE A 159 36.78 -18.09 8.91
C ILE A 159 36.92 -19.58 9.21
#